data_AF-A0A2D7QRT4-F1
#
_entry.id   AF-A0A2D7QRT4-F1
#
_cell.length_a   1.000
_cell.length_b   1.000
_cell.length_c   1.000
_cell.angle_alpha   90.00
_cell.angle_beta   90.00
_cell.angle_gamma   90.00
#
_symmetry.space_group_name_H-M   'P 1'
#
loop_
_entity.id
_entity.type
_entity.pdbx_description
1 polymer ?
#
loop_
_entity_poly.entity_id
_entity_poly.type
_entity_poly.pdbx_seq_one_letter_code
_entity_poly.pdbx_strand_id
1 'polypeptide(L)'
;MGWQEGLTQAQVQQFIKNQKRIKGFSISVPTGGSTTNLELSGTARLFVGFAIQPLVKATFDDLDDYPNEVQLTINNEIIIDKTHPIFFGPDYMTEEYYQLIRPLSGQDTLTLVFGNTAAATTMGLVVYYI
;
A
#
# COMPACT_ATOMS: atom_id res chain seq x y z
N MET A 1 16.22 -32.78 -26.65
CA MET A 1 15.12 -31.81 -26.82
C MET A 1 14.65 -31.44 -25.43
N GLY A 2 15.03 -30.26 -24.93
CA GLY A 2 14.69 -29.82 -23.57
C GLY A 2 13.29 -29.23 -23.57
N TRP A 3 12.32 -29.98 -23.05
CA TRP A 3 11.01 -29.43 -22.72
C TRP A 3 11.17 -28.60 -21.45
N GLN A 4 11.24 -27.28 -21.59
CA GLN A 4 11.00 -26.38 -20.47
C GLN A 4 9.49 -26.37 -20.25
N GLU A 5 9.01 -27.23 -19.36
CA GLU A 5 7.67 -27.08 -18.81
C GLU A 5 7.63 -25.74 -18.07
N GLY A 6 6.78 -24.83 -18.55
CA GLY A 6 6.55 -23.56 -17.87
C GLY A 6 6.09 -23.82 -16.44
N LEU A 7 6.65 -23.06 -15.48
CA LEU A 7 6.22 -23.14 -14.09
C LEU A 7 4.71 -22.93 -14.01
N THR A 8 4.04 -23.71 -13.16
CA THR A 8 2.61 -23.52 -12.91
C THR A 8 2.36 -22.13 -12.31
N GLN A 9 1.17 -21.56 -12.53
CA GLN A 9 0.81 -20.24 -12.01
C GLN A 9 1.06 -20.10 -10.50
N ALA A 10 0.75 -21.16 -9.73
CA ALA A 10 1.00 -21.20 -8.29
C ALA A 10 2.51 -21.15 -7.95
N GLN A 11 3.35 -21.86 -8.71
CA GLN A 11 4.81 -21.82 -8.52
C GLN A 11 5.40 -20.46 -8.91
N VAL A 12 4.91 -19.82 -9.96
CA VAL A 12 5.31 -18.46 -10.35
C VAL A 12 4.92 -17.46 -9.26
N GLN A 13 3.70 -17.54 -8.74
CA GLN A 13 3.24 -16.70 -7.63
C GLN A 13 4.09 -16.90 -6.37
N GLN A 14 4.47 -18.14 -6.05
CA GLN A 14 5.31 -18.44 -4.89
C GLN A 14 6.74 -17.92 -5.07
N PHE A 15 7.29 -18.00 -6.28
CA PHE A 15 8.59 -17.43 -6.62
C PHE A 15 8.60 -15.90 -6.51
N ILE A 16 7.55 -15.24 -7.03
CA ILE A 16 7.35 -13.80 -6.91
C ILE A 16 7.17 -13.39 -5.44
N LYS A 17 6.39 -14.16 -4.65
CA LYS A 17 6.23 -13.94 -3.20
C LYS A 17 7.57 -14.01 -2.47
N ASN A 18 8.48 -14.89 -2.86
CA ASN A 18 9.81 -15.00 -2.27
C ASN A 18 10.78 -13.87 -2.68
N GLN A 19 10.50 -13.16 -3.79
CA GLN A 19 11.26 -11.98 -4.23
C GLN A 19 10.66 -10.66 -3.73
N LYS A 20 9.43 -10.70 -3.20
CA LYS A 20 8.70 -9.54 -2.69
C LYS A 20 9.38 -9.02 -1.42
N ARG A 21 9.75 -7.75 -1.46
CA ARG A 21 10.26 -6.97 -0.33
C ARG A 21 9.12 -6.16 0.27
N ILE A 22 9.24 -5.89 1.57
CA ILE A 22 8.20 -5.21 2.36
C ILE A 22 8.84 -4.02 3.06
N LYS A 23 8.20 -2.86 2.99
CA LYS A 23 8.53 -1.70 3.82
C LYS A 23 7.30 -1.16 4.52
N GLY A 24 7.36 -1.08 5.84
CA GLY A 24 6.31 -0.53 6.69
C GLY A 24 6.57 0.94 7.02
N PHE A 25 5.48 1.69 7.18
CA PHE A 25 5.46 3.09 7.58
C PHE A 25 4.42 3.28 8.68
N SER A 26 4.75 4.13 9.65
CA SER A 26 3.83 4.61 10.68
C SER A 26 3.62 6.10 10.45
N ILE A 27 2.39 6.49 10.15
CA ILE A 27 2.05 7.83 9.66
C ILE A 27 1.10 8.46 10.67
N SER A 28 1.52 9.56 11.30
CA SER A 28 0.67 10.36 12.16
C SER A 28 -0.24 11.24 11.29
N VAL A 29 -1.56 11.07 11.44
CA VAL A 29 -2.58 11.78 10.67
C VAL A 29 -3.36 12.70 11.61
N PRO A 30 -2.93 13.97 11.78
CA PRO A 30 -3.68 14.94 12.57
C PRO A 30 -4.97 15.36 11.83
N THR A 31 -5.87 16.04 12.53
CA THR A 31 -7.02 16.71 11.90
C THR A 31 -6.52 17.77 10.90
N GLY A 32 -7.13 17.81 9.72
CA GLY A 32 -6.67 18.51 8.52
C GLY A 32 -6.16 17.52 7.48
N GLY A 33 -4.91 17.08 7.63
CA GLY A 33 -4.30 16.09 6.75
C GLY A 33 -2.81 15.91 6.98
N SER A 34 -2.24 14.93 6.29
CA SER A 34 -0.81 14.62 6.35
C SER A 34 -0.32 14.20 4.97
N THR A 35 0.87 14.67 4.59
CA THR A 35 1.57 14.20 3.38
C THR A 35 2.82 13.45 3.81
N THR A 36 3.02 12.24 3.29
CA THR A 36 4.19 11.41 3.57
C THR A 36 4.79 10.92 2.26
N ASN A 37 6.09 11.12 2.10
CA ASN A 37 6.85 10.53 1.00
C ASN A 37 7.26 9.11 1.37
N LEU A 38 6.92 8.16 0.50
CA LEU A 38 7.20 6.75 0.68
C LEU A 38 8.52 6.42 -0.02
N GLU A 39 9.61 6.54 0.73
CA GLU A 39 10.94 6.23 0.21
C GLU A 39 11.11 4.71 0.10
N LEU A 40 11.18 4.18 -1.11
CA LEU A 40 11.54 2.78 -1.35
C LEU A 40 13.06 2.67 -1.59
N SER A 41 13.59 1.45 -1.56
CA SER A 41 15.00 1.23 -1.92
C SER A 41 15.26 1.70 -3.36
N GLY A 42 16.39 2.34 -3.66
CA GLY A 42 16.77 2.69 -5.04
C GLY A 42 16.95 1.49 -5.99
N THR A 43 16.91 0.28 -5.44
CA THR A 43 16.86 -0.98 -6.19
C THR A 43 15.44 -1.47 -6.48
N ALA A 44 14.40 -0.76 -6.02
CA ALA A 44 13.03 -1.09 -6.35
C ALA A 44 12.81 -0.94 -7.86
N ARG A 45 12.13 -1.93 -8.44
CA ARG A 45 11.83 -2.05 -9.87
C ARG A 45 10.34 -2.26 -10.12
N LEU A 46 9.60 -2.72 -9.13
CA LEU A 46 8.17 -2.96 -9.27
C LEU A 46 7.45 -2.62 -7.97
N PHE A 47 6.43 -1.78 -8.04
CA PHE A 47 5.42 -1.63 -7.00
C PHE A 47 4.40 -2.76 -7.20
N VAL A 48 4.17 -3.56 -6.17
CA VAL A 48 3.30 -4.74 -6.22
C VAL A 48 1.93 -4.44 -5.61
N GLY A 49 1.92 -3.62 -4.57
CA GLY A 49 0.70 -3.23 -3.88
C GLY A 49 0.96 -2.75 -2.47
N PHE A 50 -0.11 -2.51 -1.72
CA PHE A 50 0.00 -1.97 -0.37
C PHE A 50 -1.19 -2.37 0.50
N ALA A 51 -1.06 -2.23 1.81
CA ALA A 51 -2.14 -2.39 2.78
C ALA A 51 -2.12 -1.21 3.77
N ILE A 52 -3.29 -0.72 4.17
CA ILE A 52 -3.42 0.42 5.09
C ILE A 52 -4.42 0.07 6.19
N GLN A 53 -4.04 0.33 7.43
CA GLN A 53 -4.93 0.17 8.59
C GLN A 53 -4.52 1.12 9.72
N PRO A 54 -5.46 1.55 10.59
CA PRO A 54 -5.10 2.27 11.81
C PRO A 54 -4.29 1.34 12.72
N LEU A 55 -3.25 1.88 13.35
CA LEU A 55 -2.43 1.13 14.32
C LEU A 55 -3.15 0.96 15.66
N VAL A 56 -4.06 1.88 15.97
CA VAL A 56 -4.96 1.81 17.11
C VAL A 56 -6.36 1.68 16.54
N LYS A 57 -6.92 0.47 16.60
CA LYS A 57 -8.26 0.14 16.10
C LYS A 57 -9.13 -0.28 17.27
N ALA A 58 -10.40 0.11 17.25
CA ALA A 58 -11.40 -0.47 18.12
C ALA A 58 -11.57 -1.98 17.85
N THR A 59 -12.35 -2.66 18.68
CA THR A 59 -12.58 -4.12 18.53
C THR A 59 -13.33 -4.47 17.24
N PHE A 60 -13.91 -3.46 16.58
CA PHE A 60 -14.61 -3.53 15.29
C PHE A 60 -14.08 -2.43 14.37
N ASP A 61 -14.27 -2.57 13.05
CA ASP A 61 -13.98 -1.48 12.10
C ASP A 61 -14.98 -0.35 12.28
N ASP A 62 -14.58 0.69 13.01
CA ASP A 62 -15.30 1.95 13.08
C ASP A 62 -14.77 2.92 12.02
N LEU A 63 -15.66 3.62 11.32
CA LEU A 63 -15.27 4.64 10.35
C LEU A 63 -14.49 5.77 11.01
N ASP A 64 -14.76 6.05 12.29
CA ASP A 64 -14.11 7.14 13.04
C ASP A 64 -12.64 6.84 13.41
N ASP A 65 -12.20 5.59 13.33
CA ASP A 65 -10.79 5.20 13.55
C ASP A 65 -9.90 5.52 12.33
N TYR A 66 -10.53 5.78 11.17
CA TYR A 66 -9.87 6.01 9.90
C TYR A 66 -9.95 7.49 9.49
N PRO A 67 -8.93 8.02 8.80
CA PRO A 67 -9.06 9.31 8.14
C PRO A 67 -10.04 9.22 6.97
N ASN A 68 -10.72 10.32 6.65
CA ASN A 68 -11.81 10.33 5.67
C ASN A 68 -11.38 9.96 4.25
N GLU A 69 -10.19 10.42 3.83
CA GLU A 69 -9.71 10.18 2.47
C GLU A 69 -8.21 9.87 2.46
N VAL A 70 -7.83 8.99 1.53
CA VAL A 70 -6.44 8.73 1.16
C VAL A 70 -6.26 8.91 -0.34
N GLN A 71 -5.14 9.52 -0.71
CA GLN A 71 -4.69 9.69 -2.09
C GLN A 71 -3.26 9.18 -2.23
N LEU A 72 -3.03 8.31 -3.21
CA LEU A 72 -1.70 7.79 -3.54
C LEU A 72 -1.28 8.33 -4.91
N THR A 73 -0.17 9.05 -4.93
CA THR A 73 0.46 9.57 -6.13
C THR A 73 1.78 8.85 -6.36
N ILE A 74 2.01 8.37 -7.58
CA ILE A 74 3.29 7.79 -8.01
C ILE A 74 3.73 8.54 -9.25
N ASN A 75 4.92 9.17 -9.23
CA ASN A 75 5.45 9.93 -10.36
C ASN A 75 4.49 10.99 -10.94
N ASN A 76 3.83 11.75 -10.05
CA ASN A 76 2.81 12.76 -10.40
C ASN A 76 1.54 12.20 -11.05
N GLU A 77 1.37 10.88 -11.15
CA GLU A 77 0.11 10.24 -11.53
C GLU A 77 -0.67 9.90 -10.25
N ILE A 78 -1.91 10.38 -10.15
CA ILE A 78 -2.82 9.98 -9.07
C ILE A 78 -3.29 8.56 -9.39
N ILE A 79 -2.91 7.61 -8.54
CA ILE A 79 -3.26 6.20 -8.71
C ILE A 79 -4.49 5.83 -7.90
N ILE A 80 -4.63 6.45 -6.73
CA ILE A 80 -5.83 6.37 -5.89
C ILE A 80 -6.28 7.80 -5.64
N ASP A 81 -7.52 8.09 -6.03
CA ASP A 81 -8.11 9.40 -5.88
C ASP A 81 -9.12 9.38 -4.73
N LYS A 82 -8.80 10.13 -3.67
CA LYS A 82 -9.66 10.45 -2.51
C LYS A 82 -10.64 9.34 -2.11
N THR A 83 -10.09 8.19 -1.78
CA THR A 83 -10.87 7.01 -1.39
C THR A 83 -10.82 6.81 0.12
N HIS A 84 -11.86 6.23 0.73
CA HIS A 84 -11.83 5.93 2.16
C HIS A 84 -10.85 4.78 2.44
N PRO A 85 -9.89 4.93 3.38
CA PRO A 85 -8.85 3.93 3.62
C PRO A 85 -9.35 2.60 4.18
N ILE A 86 -10.58 2.55 4.72
CA ILE A 86 -11.23 1.32 5.16
C ILE A 86 -11.28 0.24 4.06
N PHE A 87 -11.39 0.66 2.79
CA PHE A 87 -11.45 -0.26 1.65
C PHE A 87 -10.12 -0.95 1.35
N PHE A 88 -9.03 -0.49 1.96
CA PHE A 88 -7.70 -1.12 1.87
C PHE A 88 -7.32 -1.86 3.16
N GLY A 89 -8.31 -2.10 4.03
CA GLY A 89 -8.21 -2.93 5.23
C GLY A 89 -8.51 -4.41 4.96
N PRO A 90 -8.21 -5.29 5.92
CA PRO A 90 -8.33 -6.74 5.77
C PRO A 90 -9.77 -7.21 5.43
N ASP A 91 -10.79 -6.47 5.88
CA ASP A 91 -12.20 -6.85 5.68
C ASP A 91 -12.68 -6.66 4.24
N TYR A 92 -11.99 -5.82 3.46
CA TYR A 92 -12.33 -5.48 2.08
C TYR A 92 -11.36 -6.08 1.05
N MET A 93 -10.34 -6.81 1.50
CA MET A 93 -9.33 -7.44 0.65
C MET A 93 -9.37 -8.96 0.81
N THR A 94 -9.35 -9.68 -0.31
CA THR A 94 -9.26 -11.16 -0.31
C THR A 94 -7.82 -11.67 -0.19
N GLU A 95 -6.85 -10.77 -0.32
CA GLU A 95 -5.41 -11.03 -0.33
C GLU A 95 -4.72 -10.24 0.78
N GLU A 96 -3.45 -10.56 1.06
CA GLU A 96 -2.61 -9.89 2.06
C GLU A 96 -2.50 -8.36 1.85
N TYR A 97 -2.69 -7.89 0.60
CA TYR A 97 -2.54 -6.49 0.22
C TYR A 97 -3.42 -6.16 -0.99
N TYR A 98 -3.71 -4.88 -1.17
CA TYR A 98 -4.37 -4.37 -2.37
C TYR A 98 -3.39 -4.39 -3.54
N GLN A 99 -3.66 -5.26 -4.51
CA GLN A 99 -2.76 -5.46 -5.64
C GLN A 99 -2.85 -4.28 -6.62
N LEU A 100 -1.69 -3.67 -6.86
CA LEU A 100 -1.55 -2.57 -7.81
C LEU A 100 -0.16 -2.69 -8.43
N ILE A 101 -0.07 -3.29 -9.61
CA ILE A 101 1.21 -3.54 -10.27
C ILE A 101 1.62 -2.32 -11.07
N ARG A 102 2.74 -1.67 -10.70
CA ARG A 102 3.31 -0.54 -11.44
C ARG A 102 4.84 -0.68 -11.54
N PRO A 103 5.45 -0.48 -12.72
CA PRO A 103 6.90 -0.46 -12.84
C PRO A 103 7.48 0.75 -12.10
N LEU A 104 8.65 0.57 -11.48
CA LEU A 104 9.42 1.61 -10.81
C LEU A 104 10.78 1.77 -11.50
N SER A 105 11.21 3.00 -11.68
CA SER A 105 12.54 3.39 -12.15
C SER A 105 13.60 3.39 -11.05
N GLY A 106 13.21 3.34 -9.77
CA GLY A 106 14.10 3.41 -8.60
C GLY A 106 14.45 4.83 -8.16
N GLN A 107 13.95 5.85 -8.86
CA GLN A 107 13.97 7.26 -8.46
C GLN A 107 12.54 7.82 -8.34
N ASP A 108 11.55 6.94 -8.37
CA ASP A 108 10.15 7.33 -8.38
C ASP A 108 9.77 8.01 -7.08
N THR A 109 9.00 9.09 -7.19
CA THR A 109 8.43 9.76 -6.02
C THR A 109 7.06 9.16 -5.75
N LEU A 110 6.96 8.45 -4.62
CA LEU A 110 5.69 7.94 -4.11
C LEU A 110 5.25 8.85 -2.97
N THR A 111 4.06 9.41 -3.08
CA THR A 111 3.52 10.32 -2.09
C THR A 111 2.14 9.83 -1.67
N LEU A 112 1.95 9.66 -0.37
CA LEU A 112 0.66 9.36 0.23
C LEU A 112 0.14 10.60 0.95
N VAL A 113 -1.09 10.97 0.67
CA VAL A 113 -1.80 12.08 1.32
C VAL A 113 -3.02 11.52 2.02
N PHE A 114 -3.19 11.88 3.28
CA PHE A 114 -4.41 11.65 4.04
C PHE A 114 -5.14 12.98 4.26
N GLY A 115 -6.44 13.00 4.05
CA GLY A 115 -7.34 14.04 4.51
C GLY A 115 -8.13 13.51 5.71
N ASN A 116 -8.09 14.25 6.82
CA ASN A 116 -8.74 13.82 8.06
C ASN A 116 -9.55 14.97 8.67
N THR A 117 -10.84 14.76 8.83
CA THR A 117 -11.75 15.68 9.52
C THR A 117 -12.17 15.15 10.88
N ALA A 118 -11.81 13.90 11.18
CA ALA A 118 -12.05 13.23 12.45
C ALA A 118 -10.91 13.48 13.45
N ALA A 119 -10.91 12.70 14.55
CA ALA A 119 -9.85 12.75 15.55
C ALA A 119 -8.50 12.35 14.95
N ALA A 120 -7.42 12.86 15.54
CA ALA A 120 -6.07 12.49 15.14
C ALA A 120 -5.85 10.99 15.36
N THR A 121 -5.31 10.32 14.34
CA THR A 121 -5.05 8.87 14.36
C THR A 121 -3.66 8.57 13.80
N THR A 122 -3.20 7.33 13.96
CA THR A 122 -1.94 6.86 13.37
C THR A 122 -2.23 5.70 12.43
N MET A 123 -1.85 5.85 11.17
CA MET A 123 -2.04 4.85 10.13
C MET A 123 -0.77 4.03 9.93
N GLY A 124 -0.92 2.72 9.96
CA GLY A 124 0.07 1.77 9.49
C GLY A 124 -0.11 1.54 7.99
N LEU A 125 0.95 1.78 7.23
CA LEU A 125 1.00 1.46 5.80
C LEU A 125 2.10 0.42 5.58
N VAL A 126 1.79 -0.61 4.80
CA VAL A 126 2.78 -1.56 4.32
C VAL A 126 2.81 -1.52 2.81
N VAL A 127 3.99 -1.32 2.23
CA VAL A 127 4.22 -1.34 0.78
C VAL A 127 4.97 -2.60 0.39
N TYR A 128 4.47 -3.27 -0.64
CA TYR A 128 5.05 -4.44 -1.25
C TYR A 128 5.68 -4.07 -2.58
N TYR A 129 6.95 -4.43 -2.76
CA TYR A 129 7.72 -4.09 -3.94
C TYR A 129 8.73 -5.18 -4.29
N ILE A 130 9.24 -5.17 -5.53
CA ILE A 130 10.36 -6.00 -5.96
C ILE A 130 11.54 -5.11 -6.26
#